data_AF-A0A8K0QMD8-F1
#
_entry.id   AF-A0A8K0QMD8-F1
#
_cell.length_a   1.000
_cell.length_b   1.000
_cell.length_c   1.000
_cell.angle_alpha   90.00
_cell.angle_beta   90.00
_cell.angle_gamma   90.00
#
_symmetry.space_group_name_H-M   'P 1'
#
loop_
_entity.id
_entity.type
_entity.pdbx_description
1 polymer ?
#
loop_
_entity_poly.entity_id
_entity_poly.type
_entity_poly.pdbx_seq_one_letter_code
_entity_poly.pdbx_strand_id
1 'polypeptide(L)'
;MPSTSSAIPPAAGDRIQVHIFIDNSNLWLQGQKTYATRRNLRVDSDPTWRCNILGLKDVIMQQSRLHVDDDTEGIDVKINLYGSTPHPVETVLSGIESKDINVITSRRSSWTGREKEVDAKIITDIVDQAAEAYYENIRSEFVLVSGDRDMHFPVEKVATKYGLPVHVWSWMNGLSGAYLQENDSLIQVYTLDDYLEEIGYCESTFHVDRNVINPRSIVVLDPLPKANDIENFLAGWRVPTLRYEFADTRADASSGDLAIIPAAAWKMTDDELDYLFQAAKTHLETHGLRVIAYAEYFQHHIKGSNAELVISNRFHELPQEHCKGGESSGDNDKDDSEDSFTTVDRYSRQKKRRIQNDERKSRKQCIWGKYCKKGRDCKYGHTKVEEDMFKVYGPLQVRKFKYCQRDDCIRGAACTFAHDEAELLCPTCGETGVGHEMTNCPRSPRNKYRR
;
A
#
# COMPACT_ATOMS: atom_id res chain seq x y z
N MET A 1 -31.24 -30.98 62.35
CA MET A 1 -31.30 -29.74 61.57
C MET A 1 -29.91 -29.46 61.05
N PRO A 2 -29.63 -29.64 59.75
CA PRO A 2 -28.33 -29.34 59.20
C PRO A 2 -28.28 -27.93 58.59
N SER A 3 -27.22 -27.23 58.99
CA SER A 3 -26.38 -26.32 58.19
C SER A 3 -27.06 -25.21 57.40
N THR A 4 -26.98 -24.01 57.98
CA THR A 4 -27.00 -22.72 57.30
C THR A 4 -25.95 -22.68 56.19
N SER A 5 -26.40 -22.74 54.94
CA SER A 5 -25.62 -22.37 53.75
C SER A 5 -25.31 -20.88 53.84
N SER A 6 -24.02 -20.56 53.95
CA SER A 6 -23.52 -19.19 53.80
C SER A 6 -23.78 -18.75 52.37
N ALA A 7 -24.74 -17.84 52.20
CA ALA A 7 -25.01 -17.20 50.92
C ALA A 7 -23.74 -16.49 50.43
N ILE A 8 -23.29 -16.86 49.23
CA ILE A 8 -22.31 -16.12 48.45
C ILE A 8 -22.91 -14.72 48.22
N PRO A 9 -22.16 -13.64 48.48
CA PRO A 9 -22.67 -12.30 48.20
C PRO A 9 -22.94 -12.16 46.69
N PRO A 10 -24.02 -11.47 46.28
CA PRO A 10 -24.33 -11.26 44.87
C PRO A 10 -23.15 -10.55 44.20
N ALA A 11 -22.63 -11.17 43.14
CA ALA A 11 -21.53 -10.63 42.34
C ALA A 11 -21.91 -9.26 41.75
N ALA A 12 -20.89 -8.44 41.52
CA ALA A 12 -20.97 -7.13 40.89
C ALA A 12 -21.91 -7.16 39.66
N GLY A 13 -22.77 -6.14 39.56
CA GLY A 13 -24.00 -6.13 38.77
C GLY A 13 -23.91 -6.57 37.32
N ASP A 14 -25.08 -6.98 36.80
CA ASP A 14 -25.44 -7.54 35.48
C ASP A 14 -24.90 -6.78 34.25
N ARG A 15 -23.59 -6.54 34.19
CA ARG A 15 -22.95 -5.93 33.04
C ARG A 15 -22.52 -6.99 32.05
N ILE A 16 -23.00 -6.87 30.82
CA ILE A 16 -22.62 -7.73 29.70
C ILE A 16 -21.41 -7.11 29.02
N GLN A 17 -20.33 -7.89 28.85
CA GLN A 17 -19.20 -7.47 28.04
C GLN A 17 -19.35 -7.99 26.61
N VAL A 18 -19.22 -7.11 25.62
CA VAL A 18 -19.20 -7.49 24.20
C VAL A 18 -17.79 -7.26 23.68
N HIS A 19 -17.14 -8.33 23.22
CA HIS A 19 -15.79 -8.28 22.68
C HIS A 19 -15.83 -8.42 21.16
N ILE A 20 -15.48 -7.36 20.44
CA ILE A 20 -15.47 -7.32 18.98
C ILE A 20 -14.03 -7.41 18.47
N PHE A 21 -13.74 -8.44 17.68
CA PHE A 21 -12.44 -8.71 17.09
C PHE A 21 -12.53 -8.54 15.57
N ILE A 22 -11.81 -7.56 15.03
CA ILE A 22 -11.91 -7.19 13.61
C ILE A 22 -10.61 -7.50 12.89
N ASP A 23 -10.66 -8.41 11.92
CA ASP A 23 -9.58 -8.62 10.97
C ASP A 23 -9.67 -7.56 9.86
N ASN A 24 -8.85 -6.51 9.98
CA ASN A 24 -8.87 -5.40 9.03
C ASN A 24 -8.55 -5.85 7.60
N SER A 25 -7.71 -6.87 7.42
CA SER A 25 -7.33 -7.33 6.09
C SER A 25 -8.51 -8.01 5.39
N ASN A 26 -9.25 -8.86 6.12
CA ASN A 26 -10.44 -9.53 5.61
C ASN A 26 -11.58 -8.53 5.40
N LEU A 27 -11.84 -7.68 6.38
CA LEU A 27 -12.86 -6.63 6.30
C LEU A 27 -12.61 -5.69 5.12
N TRP A 28 -11.41 -5.14 5.02
CA TRP A 28 -11.10 -4.11 4.03
C TRP A 28 -10.94 -4.68 2.62
N LEU A 29 -10.10 -5.71 2.42
CA LEU A 29 -9.83 -6.22 1.07
C LEU A 29 -11.06 -6.86 0.43
N GLN A 30 -11.87 -7.59 1.20
CA GLN A 30 -13.10 -8.17 0.65
C GLN A 30 -14.18 -7.11 0.49
N GLY A 31 -14.29 -6.13 1.41
CA GLY A 31 -15.20 -5.00 1.28
C GLY A 31 -14.99 -4.21 -0.02
N GLN A 32 -13.73 -3.94 -0.40
CA GLN A 32 -13.42 -3.29 -1.68
C GLN A 32 -13.90 -4.08 -2.90
N LYS A 33 -13.78 -5.41 -2.88
CA LYS A 33 -14.24 -6.28 -3.98
C LYS A 33 -15.75 -6.36 -4.03
N THR A 34 -16.40 -6.49 -2.87
CA THR A 34 -17.85 -6.50 -2.73
C THR A 34 -18.42 -5.18 -3.24
N TYR A 35 -17.81 -4.05 -2.87
CA TYR A 35 -18.20 -2.73 -3.34
C TYR A 35 -18.05 -2.57 -4.86
N ALA A 36 -16.90 -2.95 -5.41
CA ALA A 36 -16.65 -2.90 -6.85
C ALA A 36 -17.66 -3.73 -7.65
N THR A 37 -17.98 -4.93 -7.14
CA THR A 37 -18.98 -5.81 -7.74
C THR A 37 -20.38 -5.20 -7.69
N ARG A 38 -20.82 -4.71 -6.52
CA ARG A 38 -22.15 -4.10 -6.32
C ARG A 38 -22.35 -2.84 -7.15
N ARG A 39 -21.29 -2.04 -7.33
CA ARG A 39 -21.29 -0.83 -8.17
C ARG A 39 -21.00 -1.10 -9.65
N ASN A 40 -20.79 -2.36 -10.05
CA ASN A 40 -20.50 -2.76 -11.42
C ASN A 40 -19.32 -1.96 -12.03
N LEU A 41 -18.25 -1.81 -11.25
CA LEU A 41 -17.04 -1.10 -11.65
C LEU A 41 -16.23 -1.95 -12.64
N ARG A 42 -15.38 -1.30 -13.43
CA ARG A 42 -14.48 -1.99 -14.40
C ARG A 42 -13.24 -2.61 -13.75
N VAL A 43 -13.22 -2.71 -12.43
CA VAL A 43 -12.10 -3.23 -11.64
C VAL A 43 -12.60 -4.28 -10.67
N ASP A 44 -11.70 -5.17 -10.26
CA ASP A 44 -11.98 -6.26 -9.32
C ASP A 44 -12.10 -5.79 -7.86
N SER A 45 -11.60 -4.60 -7.55
CA SER A 45 -11.52 -4.04 -6.20
C SER A 45 -11.52 -2.51 -6.28
N ASP A 46 -12.28 -1.84 -5.42
CA ASP A 46 -12.28 -0.38 -5.31
C ASP A 46 -11.36 0.08 -4.15
N PRO A 47 -10.13 0.56 -4.43
CA PRO A 47 -9.20 0.98 -3.39
C PRO A 47 -9.63 2.27 -2.65
N THR A 48 -10.68 2.96 -3.10
CA THR A 48 -11.24 4.15 -2.43
C THR A 48 -12.18 3.80 -1.30
N TRP A 49 -12.73 2.59 -1.29
CA TRP A 49 -13.69 2.17 -0.28
C TRP A 49 -13.03 2.04 1.10
N ARG A 50 -13.69 2.57 2.13
CA ARG A 50 -13.30 2.57 3.53
C ARG A 50 -14.48 2.10 4.37
N CYS A 51 -14.18 1.43 5.46
CA CYS A 51 -15.19 1.04 6.45
C CYS A 51 -15.21 2.05 7.59
N ASN A 52 -16.40 2.52 7.95
CA ASN A 52 -16.66 3.23 9.19
C ASN A 52 -16.80 2.21 10.32
N ILE A 53 -15.77 2.08 11.15
CA ILE A 53 -15.73 1.09 12.24
C ILE A 53 -16.81 1.34 13.29
N LEU A 54 -17.18 2.61 13.54
CA LEU A 54 -18.27 2.94 14.47
C LEU A 54 -19.63 2.56 13.87
N GLY A 55 -19.86 2.85 12.59
CA GLY A 55 -21.07 2.39 11.90
C GLY A 55 -21.17 0.85 11.85
N LEU A 56 -20.03 0.17 11.66
CA LEU A 56 -19.96 -1.29 11.74
C LEU A 56 -20.32 -1.81 13.13
N LYS A 57 -19.80 -1.19 14.20
CA LYS A 57 -20.16 -1.51 15.58
C LYS A 57 -21.67 -1.41 15.76
N ASP A 58 -22.29 -0.32 15.32
CA ASP A 58 -23.73 -0.08 15.50
C ASP A 58 -24.56 -1.16 14.78
N VAL A 59 -24.20 -1.49 13.54
CA VAL A 59 -24.83 -2.57 12.76
C VAL A 59 -24.68 -3.92 13.46
N ILE A 60 -23.47 -4.26 13.91
CA ILE A 60 -23.21 -5.52 14.63
C ILE A 60 -24.10 -5.59 15.88
N MET A 61 -24.09 -4.56 16.71
CA MET A 61 -24.85 -4.54 17.96
C MET A 61 -26.35 -4.68 17.71
N GLN A 62 -26.88 -3.97 16.71
CA GLN A 62 -28.29 -4.01 16.36
C GLN A 62 -28.73 -5.38 15.85
N GLN A 63 -28.00 -5.92 14.87
CA GLN A 63 -28.41 -7.09 14.12
C GLN A 63 -28.10 -8.40 14.85
N SER A 64 -27.03 -8.42 15.67
CA SER A 64 -26.76 -9.50 16.61
C SER A 64 -27.64 -9.44 17.87
N ARG A 65 -28.53 -8.44 17.98
CA ARG A 65 -29.44 -8.23 19.13
C ARG A 65 -28.67 -8.14 20.45
N LEU A 66 -27.53 -7.48 20.42
CA LEU A 66 -26.65 -7.29 21.57
C LEU A 66 -27.03 -6.05 22.41
N HIS A 67 -28.23 -5.51 22.20
CA HIS A 67 -28.80 -4.45 23.03
C HIS A 67 -29.69 -5.04 24.13
N VAL A 68 -29.64 -4.44 25.32
CA VAL A 68 -30.68 -4.58 26.34
C VAL A 68 -31.58 -3.35 26.19
N ASP A 69 -32.89 -3.54 26.34
CA ASP A 69 -33.88 -2.46 26.28
C ASP A 69 -33.41 -1.20 27.01
N ASP A 70 -33.66 -0.03 26.39
CA ASP A 70 -33.12 1.33 26.53
C ASP A 70 -32.86 1.92 27.94
N ASP A 71 -33.08 1.20 29.03
CA ASP A 71 -33.08 1.72 30.41
C ASP A 71 -32.00 1.15 31.34
N THR A 72 -31.02 0.38 30.84
CA THR A 72 -29.95 -0.18 31.70
C THR A 72 -28.54 0.14 31.22
N GLU A 73 -27.78 0.89 32.02
CA GLU A 73 -26.34 1.15 31.93
C GLU A 73 -25.51 -0.15 32.14
N GLY A 74 -25.69 -1.12 31.25
CA GLY A 74 -25.25 -2.50 31.45
C GLY A 74 -24.22 -3.04 30.46
N ILE A 75 -23.99 -2.42 29.30
CA ILE A 75 -23.16 -3.03 28.25
C ILE A 75 -21.81 -2.32 28.15
N ASP A 76 -20.73 -3.09 28.27
CA ASP A 76 -19.37 -2.64 28.01
C ASP A 76 -18.89 -3.25 26.69
N VAL A 77 -18.64 -2.42 25.67
CA VAL A 77 -18.23 -2.87 24.33
C VAL A 77 -16.74 -2.60 24.13
N LYS A 78 -15.97 -3.65 23.91
CA LYS A 78 -14.53 -3.59 23.66
C LYS A 78 -14.24 -3.96 22.21
N ILE A 79 -13.71 -3.01 21.43
CA ILE A 79 -13.39 -3.23 20.02
C ILE A 79 -11.88 -3.35 19.87
N ASN A 80 -11.43 -4.45 19.29
CA ASN A 80 -10.04 -4.70 18.91
C ASN A 80 -9.94 -4.79 17.38
N LEU A 81 -9.25 -3.84 16.76
CA LEU A 81 -9.00 -3.79 15.32
C LEU A 81 -7.58 -4.29 15.04
N TYR A 82 -7.47 -5.38 14.29
CA TYR A 82 -6.21 -6.05 14.01
C TYR A 82 -5.75 -5.78 12.58
N GLY A 83 -4.51 -5.31 12.41
CA GLY A 83 -3.93 -5.01 11.10
C GLY A 83 -2.42 -5.13 11.08
N SER A 84 -1.81 -4.82 9.94
CA SER A 84 -0.35 -4.86 9.81
C SER A 84 0.27 -3.54 9.33
N THR A 85 1.53 -3.33 9.70
CA THR A 85 2.37 -2.21 9.27
C THR A 85 3.57 -2.68 8.45
N PRO A 86 4.07 -1.91 7.45
CA PRO A 86 3.55 -0.63 7.01
C PRO A 86 2.42 -0.83 6.02
N HIS A 87 1.24 -0.32 6.35
CA HIS A 87 0.24 -0.02 5.34
C HIS A 87 0.60 1.36 4.76
N PRO A 88 0.53 1.61 3.43
CA PRO A 88 0.78 2.94 2.86
C PRO A 88 -0.17 4.05 3.37
N VAL A 89 -1.09 3.71 4.27
CA VAL A 89 -2.05 4.61 4.90
C VAL A 89 -1.97 4.44 6.43
N GLU A 90 -0.77 4.52 6.98
CA GLU A 90 -0.49 4.47 8.43
C GLU A 90 -1.34 5.49 9.22
N THR A 91 -1.67 6.62 8.58
CA THR A 91 -2.61 7.64 9.07
C THR A 91 -4.04 7.15 9.30
N VAL A 92 -4.53 6.15 8.57
CA VAL A 92 -5.92 5.69 8.72
C VAL A 92 -6.09 4.84 9.98
N LEU A 93 -5.14 3.94 10.29
CA LEU A 93 -5.24 3.11 11.49
C LEU A 93 -4.98 3.91 12.77
N SER A 94 -3.95 4.78 12.77
CA SER A 94 -3.67 5.65 13.91
C SER A 94 -4.77 6.71 14.13
N GLY A 95 -5.53 7.08 13.09
CA GLY A 95 -6.68 7.98 13.22
C GLY A 95 -7.95 7.32 13.76
N ILE A 96 -8.01 5.98 13.83
CA ILE A 96 -9.15 5.21 14.35
C ILE A 96 -9.00 4.94 15.86
N GLU A 97 -7.78 5.05 16.41
CA GLU A 97 -7.57 4.93 17.85
C GLU A 97 -8.40 5.97 18.60
N SER A 98 -9.31 5.46 19.41
CA SER A 98 -10.19 6.25 20.27
C SER A 98 -10.36 5.51 21.58
N LYS A 99 -11.01 6.15 22.57
CA LYS A 99 -11.25 5.50 23.87
C LYS A 99 -11.99 4.15 23.77
N ASP A 100 -12.71 3.92 22.67
CA ASP A 100 -13.56 2.75 22.46
C ASP A 100 -12.99 1.73 21.45
N ILE A 101 -11.87 2.04 20.79
CA ILE A 101 -11.25 1.17 19.77
C ILE A 101 -9.77 1.01 20.05
N ASN A 102 -9.37 -0.22 20.38
CA ASN A 102 -7.99 -0.63 20.53
C ASN A 102 -7.44 -1.12 19.18
N VAL A 103 -6.45 -0.42 18.61
CA VAL A 103 -5.83 -0.78 17.35
C VAL A 103 -4.57 -1.58 17.62
N ILE A 104 -4.55 -2.84 17.17
CA ILE A 104 -3.43 -3.76 17.35
C ILE A 104 -2.75 -3.96 16.00
N THR A 105 -1.53 -3.44 15.86
CA THR A 105 -0.74 -3.59 14.64
C THR A 105 0.45 -4.51 14.84
N SER A 106 0.62 -5.49 13.94
CA SER A 106 1.82 -6.33 13.89
C SER A 106 2.72 -5.90 12.72
N ARG A 107 4.04 -5.91 12.91
CA ARG A 107 4.98 -5.60 11.81
C ARG A 107 4.92 -6.71 10.76
N ARG A 108 4.76 -6.36 9.49
CA ARG A 108 4.95 -7.30 8.38
C ARG A 108 6.36 -7.85 8.44
N SER A 109 6.50 -9.17 8.34
CA SER A 109 7.82 -9.79 8.32
C SER A 109 8.67 -9.19 7.20
N SER A 110 9.79 -8.55 7.57
CA SER A 110 10.75 -7.94 6.65
C SER A 110 11.35 -8.93 5.64
N TRP A 111 11.24 -10.22 5.95
CA TRP A 111 11.77 -11.34 5.19
C TRP A 111 10.79 -11.97 4.18
N THR A 112 9.48 -12.04 4.48
CA THR A 112 8.48 -12.70 3.60
C THR A 112 7.39 -11.78 3.06
N GLY A 113 7.17 -10.61 3.68
CA GLY A 113 6.09 -9.70 3.31
C GLY A 113 4.68 -10.26 3.55
N ARG A 114 4.55 -11.43 4.18
CA ARG A 114 3.26 -12.01 4.57
C ARG A 114 2.90 -11.63 6.02
N GLU A 115 1.62 -11.33 6.20
CA GLU A 115 0.91 -11.25 7.48
C GLU A 115 0.67 -12.70 7.94
N LYS A 116 1.34 -13.13 9.00
CA LYS A 116 1.03 -14.39 9.71
C LYS A 116 0.88 -14.19 11.22
N GLU A 117 1.34 -13.05 11.71
CA GLU A 117 1.34 -12.71 13.14
C GLU A 117 -0.01 -12.14 13.58
N VAL A 118 -0.76 -11.51 12.66
CA VAL A 118 -2.08 -10.93 12.94
C VAL A 118 -3.09 -12.04 13.25
N ASP A 119 -3.15 -13.08 12.41
CA ASP A 119 -4.09 -14.20 12.61
C ASP A 119 -3.82 -14.90 13.95
N ALA A 120 -2.54 -15.18 14.23
CA ALA A 120 -2.13 -15.78 15.48
C ALA A 120 -2.54 -14.93 16.69
N LYS A 121 -2.41 -13.60 16.61
CA LYS A 121 -2.78 -12.68 17.69
C LYS A 121 -4.29 -12.63 17.91
N ILE A 122 -5.09 -12.59 16.84
CA ILE A 122 -6.55 -12.65 16.95
C ILE A 122 -6.97 -13.96 17.64
N ILE A 123 -6.40 -15.09 17.18
CA ILE A 123 -6.68 -16.42 17.76
C ILE A 123 -6.33 -16.45 19.24
N THR A 124 -5.17 -15.95 19.65
CA THR A 124 -4.77 -15.93 21.06
C THR A 124 -5.69 -15.05 21.89
N ASP A 125 -5.99 -13.84 21.41
CA ASP A 125 -6.74 -12.86 22.20
C ASP A 125 -8.20 -13.27 22.40
N ILE A 126 -8.83 -13.85 21.38
CA ILE A 126 -10.20 -14.39 21.50
C ILE A 126 -10.25 -15.50 22.56
N VAL A 127 -9.30 -16.44 22.50
CA VAL A 127 -9.29 -17.60 23.39
C VAL A 127 -8.92 -17.21 24.82
N ASP A 128 -7.98 -16.29 25.00
CA ASP A 128 -7.55 -15.80 26.31
C ASP A 128 -8.69 -14.99 26.97
N GLN A 129 -9.33 -14.10 26.23
CA GLN A 129 -10.47 -13.32 26.74
C GLN A 129 -11.67 -14.21 27.09
N ALA A 130 -11.94 -15.25 26.29
CA ALA A 130 -12.98 -16.22 26.59
C ALA A 130 -12.66 -17.07 27.83
N ALA A 131 -11.39 -17.42 28.03
CA ALA A 131 -10.96 -18.13 29.23
C ALA A 131 -11.14 -17.25 30.48
N GLU A 132 -10.72 -15.98 30.42
CA GLU A 132 -10.92 -15.01 31.51
C GLU A 132 -12.41 -14.85 31.84
N ALA A 133 -13.25 -14.61 30.83
CA ALA A 133 -14.69 -14.48 31.02
C ALA A 133 -15.31 -15.73 31.68
N TYR A 134 -14.86 -16.92 31.28
CA TYR A 134 -15.32 -18.18 31.85
C TYR A 134 -14.89 -18.36 33.31
N TYR A 135 -13.62 -18.13 33.64
CA TYR A 135 -13.09 -18.35 34.99
C TYR A 135 -13.53 -17.27 35.99
N GLU A 136 -13.73 -16.04 35.52
CA GLU A 136 -14.22 -14.91 36.33
C GLU A 136 -15.76 -14.83 36.36
N ASN A 137 -16.44 -15.72 35.64
CA ASN A 137 -17.90 -15.77 35.53
C ASN A 137 -18.50 -14.43 35.06
N ILE A 138 -17.84 -13.80 34.08
CA ILE A 138 -18.28 -12.56 33.44
C ILE A 138 -19.19 -12.91 32.26
N ARG A 139 -20.41 -12.37 32.28
CA ARG A 139 -21.34 -12.54 31.16
C ARG A 139 -20.81 -11.82 29.93
N SER A 140 -20.40 -12.59 28.93
CA SER A 140 -19.68 -12.07 27.76
C SER A 140 -20.21 -12.63 26.45
N GLU A 141 -20.24 -11.78 25.43
CA GLU A 141 -20.61 -12.09 24.04
C GLU A 141 -19.41 -11.80 23.14
N PHE A 142 -19.10 -12.71 22.22
CA PHE A 142 -17.94 -12.58 21.34
C PHE A 142 -18.38 -12.30 19.91
N VAL A 143 -17.74 -11.33 19.26
CA VAL A 143 -17.97 -11.03 17.85
C VAL A 143 -16.65 -11.12 17.10
N LEU A 144 -16.61 -11.95 16.06
CA LEU A 144 -15.48 -12.03 15.14
C LEU A 144 -15.91 -11.47 13.78
N VAL A 145 -15.20 -10.43 13.31
CA VAL A 145 -15.36 -9.90 11.95
C VAL A 145 -14.23 -10.47 11.07
N SER A 146 -14.43 -11.71 10.61
CA SER A 146 -13.57 -12.39 9.62
C SER A 146 -14.29 -13.63 9.07
N GLY A 147 -14.08 -13.91 7.79
CA GLY A 147 -14.56 -15.14 7.15
C GLY A 147 -13.52 -16.25 7.04
N ASP A 148 -12.29 -16.03 7.54
CA ASP A 148 -11.18 -16.95 7.32
C ASP A 148 -11.43 -18.33 7.99
N ARG A 149 -11.01 -19.39 7.29
CA ARG A 149 -11.05 -20.76 7.77
C ARG A 149 -10.17 -20.95 9.01
N ASP A 150 -9.05 -20.25 9.09
CA ASP A 150 -8.12 -20.43 10.22
C ASP A 150 -8.71 -19.89 11.54
N MET A 151 -9.72 -19.01 11.45
CA MET A 151 -10.48 -18.49 12.60
C MET A 151 -11.61 -19.42 13.07
N HIS A 152 -11.89 -20.51 12.34
CA HIS A 152 -12.96 -21.43 12.71
C HIS A 152 -12.68 -22.13 14.05
N PHE A 153 -11.42 -22.57 14.24
CA PHE A 153 -11.00 -23.27 15.46
C PHE A 153 -11.18 -22.46 16.76
N PRO A 154 -10.73 -21.18 16.87
CA PRO A 154 -11.01 -20.42 18.09
C PRO A 154 -12.51 -20.18 18.30
N VAL A 155 -13.30 -19.95 17.25
CA VAL A 155 -14.77 -19.78 17.36
C VAL A 155 -15.41 -21.03 17.95
N GLU A 156 -15.13 -22.21 17.38
CA GLU A 156 -15.62 -23.49 17.89
C GLU A 156 -15.19 -23.71 19.35
N LYS A 157 -13.94 -23.38 19.68
CA LYS A 157 -13.42 -23.53 21.04
C LYS A 157 -14.15 -22.62 22.04
N VAL A 158 -14.48 -21.39 21.67
CA VAL A 158 -15.22 -20.47 22.55
C VAL A 158 -16.64 -20.98 22.82
N ALA A 159 -17.34 -21.38 21.76
CA ALA A 159 -18.69 -21.92 21.88
C ALA A 159 -18.74 -23.24 22.66
N THR A 160 -17.94 -24.24 22.26
CA THR A 160 -18.06 -25.60 22.78
C THR A 160 -17.38 -25.81 24.13
N LYS A 161 -16.19 -25.23 24.34
CA LYS A 161 -15.41 -25.43 25.58
C LYS A 161 -15.85 -24.48 26.68
N TYR A 162 -16.07 -23.21 26.35
CA TYR A 162 -16.41 -22.19 27.35
C TYR A 162 -17.91 -21.92 27.44
N GLY A 163 -18.72 -22.41 26.48
CA GLY A 163 -20.18 -22.24 26.51
C GLY A 163 -20.61 -20.79 26.29
N LEU A 164 -19.77 -19.99 25.62
CA LEU A 164 -19.98 -18.57 25.40
C LEU A 164 -20.50 -18.33 23.97
N PRO A 165 -21.49 -17.45 23.76
CA PRO A 165 -22.00 -17.20 22.42
C PRO A 165 -21.00 -16.43 21.55
N VAL A 166 -20.98 -16.77 20.27
CA VAL A 166 -20.07 -16.20 19.27
C VAL A 166 -20.85 -15.78 18.02
N HIS A 167 -20.67 -14.54 17.60
CA HIS A 167 -21.23 -13.96 16.39
C HIS A 167 -20.12 -13.79 15.35
N VAL A 168 -20.22 -14.48 14.22
CA VAL A 168 -19.27 -14.38 13.11
C VAL A 168 -19.86 -13.49 12.03
N TRP A 169 -19.19 -12.39 11.74
CA TRP A 169 -19.54 -11.45 10.69
C TRP A 169 -18.51 -11.53 9.56
N SER A 170 -18.99 -11.75 8.33
CA SER A 170 -18.11 -11.84 7.16
C SER A 170 -18.80 -11.30 5.92
N TRP A 171 -18.00 -10.93 4.93
CA TRP A 171 -18.49 -10.84 3.55
C TRP A 171 -18.82 -12.24 3.02
N MET A 172 -19.87 -12.36 2.22
CA MET A 172 -20.30 -13.64 1.63
C MET A 172 -19.21 -14.26 0.76
N ASN A 173 -18.47 -13.43 0.00
CA ASN A 173 -17.36 -13.86 -0.83
C ASN A 173 -16.08 -14.23 -0.04
N GLY A 174 -16.02 -13.89 1.25
CA GLY A 174 -14.91 -14.17 2.16
C GLY A 174 -15.22 -15.27 3.18
N LEU A 175 -16.48 -15.71 3.30
CA LEU A 175 -16.93 -16.66 4.30
C LEU A 175 -16.50 -18.09 3.94
N SER A 176 -15.71 -18.71 4.81
CA SER A 176 -15.32 -20.12 4.68
C SER A 176 -16.54 -21.04 4.82
N GLY A 177 -16.61 -22.07 3.97
CA GLY A 177 -17.65 -23.09 4.03
C GLY A 177 -17.67 -23.90 5.33
N ALA A 178 -16.65 -23.80 6.18
CA ALA A 178 -16.64 -24.40 7.52
C ALA A 178 -17.79 -23.86 8.38
N TYR A 179 -18.08 -22.56 8.30
CA TYR A 179 -19.16 -21.92 9.06
C TYR A 179 -20.58 -22.26 8.55
N LEU A 180 -20.70 -22.83 7.35
CA LEU A 180 -21.99 -23.24 6.77
C LEU A 180 -22.41 -24.66 7.20
N GLN A 181 -21.50 -25.44 7.77
CA GLN A 181 -21.75 -26.82 8.19
C GLN A 181 -22.07 -26.92 9.69
N GLU A 182 -21.95 -25.82 10.43
CA GLU A 182 -22.19 -25.75 11.86
C GLU A 182 -23.69 -25.55 12.16
N ASN A 183 -24.22 -26.34 13.08
CA ASN A 183 -25.57 -26.19 13.63
C ASN A 183 -25.52 -25.91 15.14
N ASP A 184 -24.46 -25.26 15.62
CA ASP A 184 -24.34 -24.89 17.02
C ASP A 184 -25.20 -23.65 17.31
N SER A 185 -26.11 -23.75 18.29
CA SER A 185 -26.95 -22.63 18.73
C SER A 185 -26.16 -21.45 19.30
N LEU A 186 -24.92 -21.68 19.73
CA LEU A 186 -24.02 -20.67 20.27
C LEU A 186 -23.23 -19.94 19.18
N ILE A 187 -23.18 -20.43 17.95
CA ILE A 187 -22.48 -19.79 16.83
C ILE A 187 -23.50 -19.22 15.85
N GLN A 188 -23.52 -17.90 15.72
CA GLN A 188 -24.41 -17.19 14.81
C GLN A 188 -23.60 -16.54 13.70
N VAL A 189 -23.97 -16.76 12.44
CA VAL A 189 -23.23 -16.26 11.28
C VAL A 189 -24.05 -15.20 10.56
N TYR A 190 -23.43 -14.05 10.29
CA TYR A 190 -24.02 -12.89 9.65
C TYR A 190 -23.20 -12.44 8.44
N THR A 191 -23.89 -11.88 7.44
CA THR A 191 -23.25 -11.34 6.23
C THR A 191 -23.25 -9.83 6.22
N LEU A 192 -22.10 -9.23 5.88
CA LEU A 192 -21.93 -7.77 5.79
C LEU A 192 -22.48 -7.16 4.50
N ASP A 193 -22.77 -7.99 3.49
CA ASP A 193 -23.11 -7.56 2.12
C ASP A 193 -24.30 -6.58 2.04
N ASP A 194 -25.33 -6.79 2.88
CA ASP A 194 -26.53 -5.94 2.91
C ASP A 194 -26.25 -4.56 3.52
N TYR A 195 -25.24 -4.46 4.39
CA TYR A 195 -24.87 -3.25 5.14
C TYR A 195 -23.72 -2.48 4.47
N LEU A 196 -23.24 -2.92 3.30
CA LEU A 196 -22.07 -2.35 2.61
C LEU A 196 -22.11 -0.82 2.45
N GLU A 197 -23.29 -0.27 2.19
CA GLU A 197 -23.50 1.17 1.99
C GLU A 197 -23.67 1.95 3.30
N GLU A 198 -24.06 1.26 4.37
CA GLU A 198 -24.23 1.83 5.71
C GLU A 198 -22.90 1.93 6.46
N ILE A 199 -22.09 0.87 6.37
CA ILE A 199 -20.78 0.79 7.04
C ILE A 199 -19.64 1.31 6.17
N GLY A 200 -19.91 1.71 4.93
CA GLY A 200 -18.90 1.97 3.92
C GLY A 200 -19.01 3.35 3.29
N TYR A 201 -17.86 3.96 3.01
CA TYR A 201 -17.77 5.22 2.26
C TYR A 201 -16.58 5.20 1.31
N CYS A 202 -16.58 6.07 0.30
CA CYS A 202 -15.44 6.24 -0.60
C CYS A 202 -14.66 7.49 -0.18
N GLU A 203 -13.39 7.30 0.19
CA GLU A 203 -12.44 8.38 0.33
C GLU A 203 -11.71 8.54 -1.00
N SER A 204 -11.75 9.72 -1.62
CA SER A 204 -11.09 9.96 -2.90
C SER A 204 -9.85 10.85 -2.78
N THR A 205 -9.68 11.54 -1.65
CA THR A 205 -8.54 12.41 -1.39
C THR A 205 -7.47 11.64 -0.63
N PHE A 206 -6.26 11.54 -1.19
CA PHE A 206 -5.16 10.83 -0.55
C PHE A 206 -3.84 11.57 -0.67
N HIS A 207 -2.95 11.31 0.29
CA HIS A 207 -1.54 11.59 0.15
C HIS A 207 -0.91 10.63 -0.86
N VAL A 208 -0.83 11.08 -2.11
CA VAL A 208 -0.14 10.36 -3.18
C VAL A 208 1.21 11.02 -3.41
N ASP A 209 2.29 10.25 -3.32
CA ASP A 209 3.58 10.70 -3.84
C ASP A 209 3.42 11.00 -5.33
N ARG A 210 3.73 12.24 -5.73
CA ARG A 210 3.63 12.72 -7.10
C ARG A 210 4.34 11.81 -8.09
N ASN A 211 5.41 11.12 -7.68
CA ASN A 211 6.16 10.18 -8.52
C ASN A 211 5.39 8.88 -8.82
N VAL A 212 4.32 8.60 -8.09
CA VAL A 212 3.47 7.41 -8.26
C VAL A 212 2.26 7.71 -9.14
N ILE A 213 1.95 8.99 -9.38
CA ILE A 213 0.86 9.39 -10.28
C ILE A 213 1.20 8.96 -11.70
N ASN A 214 0.26 8.27 -12.36
CA ASN A 214 0.47 7.81 -13.71
C ASN A 214 0.61 9.02 -14.66
N PRO A 215 1.59 9.03 -15.59
CA PRO A 215 1.78 10.14 -16.54
C PRO A 215 0.53 10.50 -17.37
N ARG A 216 -0.39 9.54 -17.57
CA ARG A 216 -1.65 9.71 -18.30
C ARG A 216 -2.84 10.07 -17.41
N SER A 217 -2.63 10.29 -16.11
CA SER A 217 -3.66 10.85 -15.24
C SER A 217 -4.13 12.20 -15.76
N ILE A 218 -5.37 12.54 -15.46
CA ILE A 218 -6.05 13.72 -15.98
C ILE A 218 -5.77 14.90 -15.05
N VAL A 219 -5.42 16.06 -15.59
CA VAL A 219 -5.32 17.29 -14.81
C VAL A 219 -6.30 18.31 -15.36
N VAL A 220 -7.21 18.75 -14.49
CA VAL A 220 -8.17 19.81 -14.75
C VAL A 220 -7.60 21.10 -14.18
N LEU A 221 -7.43 22.08 -15.06
CA LEU A 221 -6.89 23.38 -14.72
C LEU A 221 -7.99 24.31 -14.22
N ASP A 222 -7.77 24.98 -13.09
CA ASP A 222 -8.73 25.89 -12.44
C ASP A 222 -10.14 25.26 -12.33
N PRO A 223 -10.30 24.14 -11.61
CA PRO A 223 -11.52 23.33 -11.56
C PRO A 223 -12.70 24.01 -10.85
N LEU A 224 -12.43 24.96 -9.94
CA LEU A 224 -13.44 25.49 -9.01
C LEU A 224 -14.67 26.12 -9.67
N PRO A 225 -14.54 26.92 -10.75
CA PRO A 225 -15.69 27.53 -11.42
C PRO A 225 -16.69 26.52 -12.01
N LYS A 226 -16.27 25.26 -12.19
CA LYS A 226 -17.03 24.19 -12.85
C LYS A 226 -17.03 22.89 -12.04
N ALA A 227 -16.89 22.99 -10.72
CA ALA A 227 -16.82 21.82 -9.83
C ALA A 227 -18.00 20.86 -10.02
N ASN A 228 -19.23 21.37 -10.16
CA ASN A 228 -20.42 20.53 -10.38
C ASN A 228 -20.37 19.74 -11.68
N ASP A 229 -19.80 20.30 -12.75
CA ASP A 229 -19.65 19.60 -14.03
C ASP A 229 -18.64 18.45 -13.92
N ILE A 230 -17.57 18.65 -13.14
CA ILE A 230 -16.60 17.61 -12.80
C ILE A 230 -17.29 16.52 -11.97
N GLU A 231 -18.06 16.87 -10.94
CA GLU A 231 -18.78 15.87 -10.13
C GLU A 231 -19.76 15.04 -10.97
N ASN A 232 -20.53 15.70 -11.84
CA ASN A 232 -21.48 15.01 -12.72
C ASN A 232 -20.78 14.05 -13.70
N PHE A 233 -19.63 14.45 -14.23
CA PHE A 233 -18.79 13.57 -15.05
C PHE A 233 -18.30 12.35 -14.27
N LEU A 234 -17.76 12.58 -13.07
CA LEU A 234 -17.21 11.53 -12.22
C LEU A 234 -18.30 10.57 -11.70
N ALA A 235 -19.52 11.05 -11.45
CA ALA A 235 -20.66 10.23 -11.04
C ALA A 235 -21.06 9.18 -12.10
N GLY A 236 -20.84 9.48 -13.39
CA GLY A 236 -21.05 8.53 -14.49
C GLY A 236 -19.89 7.56 -14.71
N TRP A 237 -18.77 7.74 -14.00
CA TRP A 237 -17.54 7.02 -14.27
C TRP A 237 -17.48 5.68 -13.54
N ARG A 238 -17.27 4.60 -14.29
CA ARG A 238 -17.17 3.24 -13.74
C ARG A 238 -15.75 2.84 -13.32
N VAL A 239 -14.90 3.82 -13.05
CA VAL A 239 -13.50 3.61 -12.65
C VAL A 239 -13.27 4.36 -11.34
N PRO A 240 -12.84 3.68 -10.26
CA PRO A 240 -12.43 4.35 -9.04
C PRO A 240 -11.39 5.43 -9.30
N THR A 241 -11.57 6.56 -8.66
CA THR A 241 -10.78 7.76 -8.96
C THR A 241 -10.28 8.39 -7.67
N LEU A 242 -8.99 8.66 -7.62
CA LEU A 242 -8.36 9.48 -6.59
C LEU A 242 -8.27 10.92 -7.08
N ARG A 243 -8.31 11.85 -6.14
CA ARG A 243 -8.23 13.28 -6.35
C ARG A 243 -7.01 13.82 -5.64
N TYR A 244 -6.29 14.69 -6.34
CA TYR A 244 -5.13 15.38 -5.81
C TYR A 244 -5.20 16.86 -6.21
N GLU A 245 -5.46 17.73 -5.23
CA GLU A 245 -5.47 19.18 -5.44
C GLU A 245 -4.06 19.75 -5.25
N PHE A 246 -3.60 20.55 -6.20
CA PHE A 246 -2.32 21.23 -6.10
C PHE A 246 -2.47 22.48 -5.23
N ALA A 247 -1.60 22.64 -4.23
CA ALA A 247 -1.64 23.81 -3.34
C ALA A 247 -1.32 25.12 -4.07
N ASP A 248 -0.39 25.07 -5.02
CA ASP A 248 0.04 26.23 -5.78
C ASP A 248 -1.06 26.65 -6.77
N THR A 249 -1.58 27.85 -6.58
CA THR A 249 -2.52 28.46 -7.53
C THR A 249 -1.73 29.21 -8.59
N ARG A 250 -2.03 28.95 -9.87
CA ARG A 250 -1.40 29.68 -10.98
C ARG A 250 -1.84 31.15 -10.95
N ALA A 251 -0.98 32.05 -11.41
CA ALA A 251 -1.25 33.50 -11.36
C ALA A 251 -2.53 33.92 -12.12
N ASP A 252 -2.96 33.11 -13.09
CA ASP A 252 -4.15 33.29 -13.91
C ASP A 252 -5.36 32.45 -13.45
N ALA A 253 -5.26 31.70 -12.36
CA ALA A 253 -6.28 30.75 -11.90
C ALA A 253 -6.99 31.24 -10.63
N SER A 254 -8.25 30.84 -10.48
CA SER A 254 -9.06 31.11 -9.28
C SER A 254 -8.90 30.08 -8.17
N SER A 255 -8.40 28.88 -8.50
CA SER A 255 -8.12 27.80 -7.55
C SER A 255 -6.86 27.00 -7.91
N GLY A 256 -6.43 26.16 -6.97
CA GLY A 256 -5.47 25.10 -7.25
C GLY A 256 -5.99 24.17 -8.35
N ASP A 257 -5.08 23.64 -9.17
CA ASP A 257 -5.43 22.67 -10.21
C ASP A 257 -5.79 21.31 -9.56
N LEU A 258 -6.51 20.44 -10.29
CA LEU A 258 -6.96 19.14 -9.79
C LEU A 258 -6.45 18.01 -10.68
N ALA A 259 -5.68 17.09 -10.10
CA ALA A 259 -5.37 15.80 -10.71
C ALA A 259 -6.43 14.76 -10.35
N ILE A 260 -6.96 14.13 -11.39
CA ILE A 260 -7.94 13.05 -11.39
C ILE A 260 -7.20 11.77 -11.82
N ILE A 261 -7.05 10.85 -10.89
CA ILE A 261 -6.14 9.70 -11.00
C ILE A 261 -6.97 8.41 -10.98
N PRO A 262 -6.98 7.60 -12.06
CA PRO A 262 -7.58 6.28 -12.00
C PRO A 262 -6.90 5.44 -10.92
N ALA A 263 -7.63 5.03 -9.89
CA ALA A 263 -7.02 4.42 -8.70
C ALA A 263 -6.37 3.05 -9.00
N ALA A 264 -6.83 2.39 -10.06
CA ALA A 264 -6.27 1.15 -10.58
C ALA A 264 -5.34 1.35 -11.79
N ALA A 265 -4.81 2.55 -12.02
CA ALA A 265 -4.00 2.86 -13.21
C ALA A 265 -2.82 1.89 -13.45
N TRP A 266 -2.28 1.29 -12.38
CA TRP A 266 -1.19 0.30 -12.46
C TRP A 266 -1.61 -1.07 -13.04
N LYS A 267 -2.91 -1.38 -13.06
CA LYS A 267 -3.48 -2.56 -13.71
C LYS A 267 -3.98 -2.29 -15.13
N MET A 268 -4.08 -1.02 -15.53
CA MET A 268 -4.65 -0.61 -16.81
C MET A 268 -3.58 -0.58 -17.90
N THR A 269 -4.00 -0.87 -19.12
CA THR A 269 -3.18 -0.69 -20.32
C THR A 269 -3.06 0.79 -20.68
N ASP A 270 -2.05 1.12 -21.47
CA ASP A 270 -1.85 2.47 -22.00
C ASP A 270 -3.06 2.95 -22.81
N ASP A 271 -3.63 2.09 -23.65
CA ASP A 271 -4.81 2.40 -24.48
C ASP A 271 -6.05 2.69 -23.63
N GLU A 272 -6.25 1.97 -22.53
CA GLU A 272 -7.37 2.23 -21.60
C GLU A 272 -7.20 3.57 -20.89
N LEU A 273 -5.98 3.90 -20.45
CA LEU A 273 -5.68 5.19 -19.82
C LEU A 273 -5.82 6.34 -20.82
N ASP A 274 -5.36 6.15 -22.06
CA ASP A 274 -5.52 7.13 -23.13
C ASP A 274 -7.00 7.33 -23.48
N TYR A 275 -7.79 6.26 -23.54
CA TYR A 275 -9.24 6.34 -23.71
C TYR A 275 -9.90 7.14 -22.59
N LEU A 276 -9.55 6.86 -21.33
CA LEU A 276 -10.05 7.60 -20.17
C LEU A 276 -9.71 9.08 -20.23
N PHE A 277 -8.45 9.39 -20.55
CA PHE A 277 -8.00 10.77 -20.71
C PHE A 277 -8.78 11.50 -21.82
N GLN A 278 -8.92 10.88 -23.00
CA GLN A 278 -9.65 11.49 -24.12
C GLN A 278 -11.14 11.67 -23.82
N ALA A 279 -11.76 10.72 -23.11
CA ALA A 279 -13.15 10.83 -22.68
C ALA A 279 -13.35 12.00 -21.72
N ALA A 280 -12.49 12.12 -20.69
CA ALA A 280 -12.53 13.24 -19.74
C ALA A 280 -12.26 14.57 -20.44
N LYS A 281 -11.24 14.63 -21.31
CA LYS A 281 -10.90 15.82 -22.09
C LYS A 281 -12.08 16.29 -22.95
N THR A 282 -12.63 15.39 -23.77
CA THR A 282 -13.76 15.70 -24.65
C THR A 282 -14.97 16.19 -23.85
N HIS A 283 -15.27 15.55 -22.72
CA HIS A 283 -16.44 15.94 -21.92
C HIS A 283 -16.23 17.27 -21.18
N LEU A 284 -15.12 17.44 -20.47
CA LEU A 284 -14.90 18.62 -19.64
C LEU A 284 -14.55 19.85 -20.47
N GLU A 285 -13.85 19.71 -21.61
CA GLU A 285 -13.56 20.85 -22.50
C GLU A 285 -14.82 21.42 -23.15
N THR A 286 -15.87 20.61 -23.37
CA THR A 286 -17.17 21.15 -23.84
C THR A 286 -17.87 22.02 -22.81
N HIS A 287 -17.50 21.90 -21.53
CA HIS A 287 -17.98 22.73 -20.42
C HIS A 287 -17.06 23.94 -20.14
N GLY A 288 -16.03 24.15 -20.97
CA GLY A 288 -15.10 25.27 -20.88
C GLY A 288 -13.94 25.07 -19.91
N LEU A 289 -13.76 23.86 -19.38
CA LEU A 289 -12.58 23.50 -18.58
C LEU A 289 -11.40 23.21 -19.49
N ARG A 290 -10.17 23.47 -19.02
CA ARG A 290 -8.95 23.05 -19.73
C ARG A 290 -8.42 21.77 -19.10
N VAL A 291 -8.20 20.75 -19.93
CA VAL A 291 -7.76 19.43 -19.48
C VAL A 291 -6.46 19.04 -20.16
N ILE A 292 -5.46 18.68 -19.36
CA ILE A 292 -4.16 18.22 -19.85
C ILE A 292 -3.73 16.93 -19.16
N ALA A 293 -2.79 16.20 -19.75
CA ALA A 293 -2.24 15.00 -19.13
C ALA A 293 -1.28 15.39 -17.99
N TYR A 294 -1.17 14.55 -16.97
CA TYR A 294 -0.26 14.78 -15.84
C TYR A 294 1.20 14.95 -16.29
N ALA A 295 1.64 14.18 -17.30
CA ALA A 295 2.98 14.32 -17.89
C ALA A 295 3.23 15.71 -18.47
N GLU A 296 2.23 16.27 -19.15
CA GLU A 296 2.27 17.62 -19.72
C GLU A 296 2.28 18.65 -18.60
N TYR A 297 1.39 18.51 -17.62
CA TYR A 297 1.34 19.38 -16.44
C TYR A 297 2.69 19.44 -15.72
N PHE A 298 3.29 18.29 -15.43
CA PHE A 298 4.56 18.18 -14.73
C PHE A 298 5.71 18.86 -15.49
N GLN A 299 5.73 18.74 -16.83
CA GLN A 299 6.75 19.38 -17.67
C GLN A 299 6.64 20.91 -17.66
N HIS A 300 5.42 21.45 -17.63
CA HIS A 300 5.17 22.88 -17.73
C HIS A 300 5.21 23.62 -16.39
N HIS A 301 4.80 22.97 -15.29
CA HIS A 301 4.47 23.69 -14.06
C HIS A 301 5.29 23.28 -12.83
N ILE A 302 5.95 22.12 -12.81
CA ILE A 302 6.63 21.59 -11.61
C ILE A 302 8.16 21.73 -11.67
N LYS A 303 8.75 22.05 -12.84
CA LYS A 303 10.19 22.36 -12.93
C LYS A 303 10.51 23.73 -12.28
N GLY A 304 10.67 23.74 -10.96
CA GLY A 304 11.25 24.88 -10.22
C GLY A 304 10.58 25.26 -8.90
N SER A 305 9.41 24.71 -8.55
CA SER A 305 8.70 25.02 -7.30
C SER A 305 8.76 23.87 -6.30
N ASN A 306 9.12 24.19 -5.05
CA ASN A 306 8.86 23.33 -3.88
C ASN A 306 7.37 23.48 -3.53
N ALA A 307 6.49 22.91 -4.36
CA ALA A 307 5.05 23.01 -4.13
C ALA A 307 4.67 22.19 -2.89
N GLU A 308 4.25 22.89 -1.84
CA GLU A 308 3.81 22.32 -0.55
C GLU A 308 2.44 21.64 -0.71
N LEU A 309 2.06 20.81 0.26
CA LEU A 309 0.87 19.96 0.21
C LEU A 309 -0.25 20.64 1.01
N VAL A 310 -1.37 20.97 0.38
CA VAL A 310 -2.55 21.48 1.10
C VAL A 310 -3.70 20.51 0.87
N ILE A 311 -4.15 19.90 1.96
CA ILE A 311 -5.39 19.11 1.99
C ILE A 311 -6.53 20.12 2.02
N SER A 312 -7.16 20.36 0.88
CA SER A 312 -8.38 21.16 0.81
C SER A 312 -9.56 20.22 1.07
N ASN A 313 -9.85 20.02 2.35
CA ASN A 313 -11.10 19.40 2.76
C ASN A 313 -12.20 20.48 2.73
N ARG A 314 -13.02 20.48 1.67
CA ARG A 314 -14.26 21.26 1.64
C ARG A 314 -15.36 20.71 2.56
N PHE A 315 -15.06 19.68 3.34
CA PHE A 315 -15.90 19.15 4.41
C PHE A 315 -15.03 18.99 5.66
N HIS A 316 -15.42 19.68 6.75
CA HIS A 316 -14.66 19.81 7.99
C HIS A 316 -14.04 18.50 8.47
N GLU A 317 -12.74 18.52 8.71
CA GLU A 317 -12.06 17.57 9.58
C GLU A 317 -12.54 17.77 11.02
N LEU A 318 -12.71 16.67 11.74
CA LEU A 318 -12.86 16.67 13.19
C LEU A 318 -11.64 17.35 13.82
N PRO A 319 -11.80 18.14 14.89
CA PRO A 319 -10.69 18.91 15.47
C PRO A 319 -9.60 17.97 16.01
N GLN A 320 -8.38 18.09 15.49
CA GLN A 320 -7.18 17.54 16.12
C GLN A 320 -6.82 18.40 17.35
N GLU A 321 -7.32 18.00 18.52
CA GLU A 321 -6.75 18.49 19.77
C GLU A 321 -5.54 17.65 20.19
N HIS A 322 -4.39 18.32 20.23
CA HIS A 322 -3.19 18.05 21.03
C HIS A 322 -2.98 16.65 21.65
N CYS A 323 -2.03 15.89 21.11
CA CYS A 323 -1.23 14.94 21.89
C CYS A 323 0.27 15.12 21.60
N LYS A 324 0.93 15.86 22.50
CA LYS A 324 2.38 15.87 22.64
C LYS A 324 2.79 14.73 23.59
N GLY A 325 3.82 13.98 23.22
CA GLY A 325 4.55 13.08 24.10
C GLY A 325 4.97 11.83 23.33
N GLY A 326 6.18 11.32 23.40
CA GLY A 326 7.39 11.69 24.13
C GLY A 326 8.41 10.64 23.71
N GLU A 327 9.61 11.07 23.33
CA GLU A 327 10.69 10.17 22.96
C GLU A 327 11.09 9.30 24.16
N SER A 328 11.23 7.98 23.96
CA SER A 328 12.06 7.17 24.83
C SER A 328 12.85 6.15 24.03
N SER A 329 14.15 6.24 24.25
CA SER A 329 15.28 5.44 23.78
C SER A 329 15.43 4.10 24.51
N GLY A 330 16.15 3.16 23.87
CA GLY A 330 16.78 1.99 24.46
C GLY A 330 16.01 0.68 24.22
N ASP A 331 16.61 -0.47 23.99
CA ASP A 331 18.01 -0.86 23.96
C ASP A 331 18.13 -2.23 23.24
N ASN A 332 19.34 -2.63 22.89
CA ASN A 332 19.66 -3.90 22.24
C ASN A 332 19.37 -5.10 23.15
N ASP A 333 18.98 -6.24 22.57
CA ASP A 333 19.59 -7.51 22.95
C ASP A 333 19.53 -8.56 21.82
N LYS A 334 20.66 -9.27 21.72
CA LYS A 334 20.91 -10.39 20.84
C LYS A 334 20.43 -11.66 21.54
N ASP A 335 19.76 -12.56 20.82
CA ASP A 335 19.91 -13.97 21.16
C ASP A 335 19.87 -14.86 19.93
N ASP A 336 20.84 -15.77 19.90
CA ASP A 336 21.09 -16.77 18.88
C ASP A 336 20.27 -18.02 19.22
N SER A 337 19.40 -18.44 18.31
CA SER A 337 18.83 -19.79 18.35
C SER A 337 18.85 -20.38 16.95
N GLU A 338 19.85 -21.23 16.73
CA GLU A 338 19.90 -22.18 15.63
C GLU A 338 18.62 -23.02 15.65
N ASP A 339 17.79 -22.90 14.61
CA ASP A 339 16.88 -24.00 14.30
C ASP A 339 16.85 -24.31 12.80
N SER A 340 17.18 -25.57 12.55
CA SER A 340 17.48 -26.16 11.26
C SER A 340 16.16 -26.49 10.54
N PHE A 341 15.65 -25.56 9.73
CA PHE A 341 14.62 -25.87 8.74
C PHE A 341 15.11 -25.61 7.32
N THR A 342 15.32 -26.70 6.59
CA THR A 342 15.67 -26.73 5.18
C THR A 342 14.52 -26.18 4.34
N THR A 343 14.43 -24.86 4.18
CA THR A 343 13.43 -24.22 3.32
C THR A 343 13.95 -24.08 1.90
N VAL A 344 13.23 -24.73 0.97
CA VAL A 344 13.42 -24.59 -0.47
C VAL A 344 12.86 -23.23 -0.90
N ASP A 345 13.57 -22.16 -0.58
CA ASP A 345 13.15 -20.81 -0.94
C ASP A 345 13.93 -20.30 -2.15
N ARG A 346 13.48 -20.74 -3.33
CA ARG A 346 14.08 -20.34 -4.61
C ARG A 346 13.85 -18.85 -4.88
N TYR A 347 12.73 -18.28 -4.40
CA TYR A 347 12.32 -16.89 -4.67
C TYR A 347 13.02 -15.89 -3.73
N SER A 348 13.12 -16.19 -2.43
CA SER A 348 13.91 -15.38 -1.48
C SER A 348 15.40 -15.40 -1.78
N ARG A 349 15.96 -16.55 -2.14
CA ARG A 349 17.35 -16.62 -2.63
C ARG A 349 17.55 -15.76 -3.87
N GLN A 350 16.58 -15.69 -4.77
CA GLN A 350 16.66 -14.85 -5.97
C GLN A 350 16.58 -13.35 -5.65
N LYS A 351 15.69 -12.93 -4.74
CA LYS A 351 15.58 -11.53 -4.29
C LYS A 351 16.82 -11.07 -3.51
N LYS A 352 17.31 -11.88 -2.55
CA LYS A 352 18.56 -11.60 -1.82
C LYS A 352 19.76 -11.53 -2.76
N ARG A 353 19.84 -12.43 -3.76
CA ARG A 353 20.87 -12.37 -4.82
C ARG A 353 20.75 -11.13 -5.70
N ARG A 354 19.54 -10.63 -5.98
CA ARG A 354 19.33 -9.38 -6.74
C ARG A 354 19.86 -8.18 -5.95
N ILE A 355 19.42 -8.01 -4.70
CA ILE A 355 19.86 -6.91 -3.83
C ILE A 355 21.39 -6.94 -3.64
N GLN A 356 21.96 -8.08 -3.30
CA GLN A 356 23.42 -8.23 -3.17
C GLN A 356 24.17 -7.98 -4.48
N ASN A 357 23.59 -8.37 -5.62
CA ASN A 357 24.19 -8.05 -6.93
C ASN A 357 24.11 -6.56 -7.24
N ASP A 358 23.02 -5.88 -6.89
CA ASP A 358 22.83 -4.44 -7.12
C ASP A 358 23.77 -3.62 -6.22
N GLU A 359 23.94 -4.01 -4.96
CA GLU A 359 24.96 -3.46 -4.05
C GLU A 359 26.40 -3.75 -4.55
N ARG A 360 26.65 -4.94 -5.10
CA ARG A 360 27.97 -5.26 -5.68
C ARG A 360 28.23 -4.43 -6.94
N LYS A 361 27.20 -4.21 -7.75
CA LYS A 361 27.25 -3.39 -8.96
C LYS A 361 27.51 -1.93 -8.61
N SER A 362 26.85 -1.38 -7.60
CA SER A 362 27.05 0.01 -7.18
C SER A 362 28.49 0.27 -6.68
N ARG A 363 29.10 -0.70 -5.99
CA ARG A 363 30.50 -0.60 -5.53
C ARG A 363 31.55 -0.68 -6.64
N LYS A 364 31.25 -1.36 -7.76
CA LYS A 364 32.21 -1.57 -8.87
C LYS A 364 31.57 -1.21 -10.20
N GLN A 365 31.71 0.04 -10.62
CA GLN A 365 31.23 0.49 -11.92
C GLN A 365 31.99 -0.20 -13.08
N CYS A 366 31.34 -0.37 -14.23
CA CYS A 366 31.90 -0.98 -15.43
C CYS A 366 32.91 -0.05 -16.11
N ILE A 367 34.09 -0.55 -16.50
CA ILE A 367 35.11 0.27 -17.20
C ILE A 367 34.68 0.71 -18.60
N TRP A 368 33.71 0.01 -19.20
CA TRP A 368 33.25 0.29 -20.55
C TRP A 368 32.12 1.31 -20.59
N GLY A 369 31.52 1.65 -19.44
CA GLY A 369 30.39 2.58 -19.35
C GLY A 369 29.32 2.31 -20.41
N LYS A 370 28.91 3.35 -21.13
CA LYS A 370 27.99 3.30 -22.27
C LYS A 370 28.41 2.40 -23.46
N TYR A 371 29.67 2.01 -23.54
CA TYR A 371 30.19 1.09 -24.56
C TYR A 371 30.24 -0.38 -24.09
N CYS A 372 29.66 -0.69 -22.93
CA CYS A 372 29.66 -2.05 -22.41
C CYS A 372 28.80 -2.98 -23.25
N LYS A 373 29.43 -3.93 -23.96
CA LYS A 373 28.73 -4.95 -24.75
C LYS A 373 27.69 -5.77 -23.98
N LYS A 374 27.83 -5.85 -22.65
CA LYS A 374 26.88 -6.58 -21.79
C LYS A 374 25.68 -5.73 -21.34
N GLY A 375 25.70 -4.41 -21.54
CA GLY A 375 24.62 -3.49 -21.17
C GLY A 375 24.09 -3.76 -19.75
N ARG A 376 22.79 -4.07 -19.65
CA ARG A 376 22.09 -4.35 -18.37
C ARG A 376 22.54 -5.65 -17.70
N ASP A 377 23.09 -6.59 -18.47
CA ASP A 377 23.61 -7.87 -18.00
C ASP A 377 25.08 -7.79 -17.57
N CYS A 378 25.64 -6.58 -17.53
CA CYS A 378 26.98 -6.38 -17.01
C CYS A 378 27.08 -6.78 -15.53
N LYS A 379 28.16 -7.47 -15.16
CA LYS A 379 28.45 -7.85 -13.78
C LYS A 379 28.89 -6.67 -12.89
N TYR A 380 29.14 -5.52 -13.51
CA TYR A 380 29.57 -4.26 -12.90
C TYR A 380 28.47 -3.22 -13.04
N GLY A 381 28.43 -2.22 -12.16
CA GLY A 381 27.39 -1.19 -12.18
C GLY A 381 27.54 -0.18 -13.31
N HIS A 382 26.42 0.41 -13.70
CA HIS A 382 26.31 1.45 -14.70
C HIS A 382 25.65 2.68 -14.07
N THR A 383 25.88 3.87 -14.62
CA THR A 383 25.15 5.05 -14.16
C THR A 383 23.70 4.99 -14.64
N LYS A 384 22.80 5.69 -13.96
CA LYS A 384 21.37 5.70 -14.35
C LYS A 384 21.18 6.13 -15.81
N VAL A 385 21.94 7.13 -16.25
CA VAL A 385 21.96 7.63 -17.64
C VAL A 385 22.42 6.55 -18.62
N GLU A 386 23.41 5.73 -18.27
CA GLU A 386 23.85 4.60 -19.09
C GLU A 386 22.80 3.49 -19.17
N GLU A 387 22.15 3.18 -18.05
CA GLU A 387 21.08 2.17 -18.01
C GLU A 387 19.87 2.58 -18.85
N ASP A 388 19.47 3.84 -18.80
CA ASP A 388 18.35 4.35 -19.58
C ASP A 388 18.71 4.42 -21.08
N MET A 389 19.95 4.78 -21.42
CA MET A 389 20.45 4.67 -22.80
C MET A 389 20.42 3.23 -23.31
N PHE A 390 20.82 2.23 -22.50
CA PHE A 390 20.77 0.82 -22.93
C PHE A 390 19.34 0.34 -23.22
N LYS A 391 18.33 0.89 -22.53
CA LYS A 391 16.93 0.55 -22.81
C LYS A 391 16.46 1.09 -24.16
N VAL A 392 16.86 2.31 -24.50
CA VAL A 392 16.37 3.00 -25.70
C VAL A 392 17.18 2.63 -26.94
N TYR A 393 18.51 2.59 -26.84
CA TYR A 393 19.41 2.48 -28.00
C TYR A 393 20.31 1.23 -27.98
N GLY A 394 20.33 0.48 -26.87
CA GLY A 394 21.27 -0.62 -26.66
C GLY A 394 22.72 -0.16 -26.45
N PRO A 395 23.68 -1.11 -26.29
CA PRO A 395 25.08 -0.77 -26.12
C PRO A 395 25.71 -0.13 -27.36
N LEU A 396 26.44 0.97 -27.16
CA LEU A 396 27.16 1.61 -28.26
C LEU A 396 28.36 0.74 -28.70
N GLN A 397 28.52 0.59 -30.01
CA GLN A 397 29.69 -0.03 -30.60
C GLN A 397 30.91 0.88 -30.44
N VAL A 398 31.88 0.47 -29.62
CA VAL A 398 33.15 1.18 -29.51
C VAL A 398 33.95 1.01 -30.80
N ARG A 399 34.38 2.12 -31.40
CA ARG A 399 35.31 2.16 -32.54
C ARG A 399 36.58 2.90 -32.13
N LYS A 400 37.68 2.58 -32.79
CA LYS A 400 38.98 3.25 -32.67
C LYS A 400 39.58 3.26 -31.26
N PHE A 401 39.29 2.25 -30.43
CA PHE A 401 39.89 2.13 -29.08
C PHE A 401 41.22 1.35 -29.06
N LYS A 402 41.67 0.89 -30.23
CA LYS A 402 42.93 0.16 -30.45
C LYS A 402 43.54 0.61 -31.77
N TYR A 403 44.86 0.58 -31.85
CA TYR A 403 45.58 0.84 -33.09
C TYR A 403 45.33 -0.23 -34.14
N CYS A 404 45.30 0.21 -35.40
CA CYS A 404 45.31 -0.67 -36.56
C CYS A 404 46.71 -1.28 -36.68
N GLN A 405 46.78 -2.60 -36.83
CA GLN A 405 48.06 -3.32 -37.02
C GLN A 405 48.46 -3.47 -38.48
N ARG A 406 47.72 -2.86 -39.41
CA ARG A 406 47.99 -2.93 -40.84
C ARG A 406 48.54 -1.59 -41.29
N ASP A 407 49.83 -1.57 -41.66
CA ASP A 407 50.51 -0.37 -42.12
C ASP A 407 49.84 0.22 -43.38
N ASP A 408 49.33 -0.64 -44.27
CA ASP A 408 48.58 -0.25 -45.49
C ASP A 408 47.07 -0.56 -45.37
N CYS A 409 46.42 -0.01 -44.35
CA CYS A 409 44.99 -0.25 -44.16
C CYS A 409 44.12 0.41 -45.24
N ILE A 410 43.66 -0.40 -46.21
CA ILE A 410 42.76 0.02 -47.30
C ILE A 410 41.39 0.57 -46.85
N ARG A 411 41.03 0.42 -45.57
CA ARG A 411 39.75 0.90 -45.03
C ARG A 411 39.76 2.40 -44.69
N GLY A 412 40.92 3.03 -44.62
CA GLY A 412 41.06 4.47 -44.35
C GLY A 412 40.21 4.93 -43.16
N ALA A 413 39.45 6.02 -43.35
CA ALA A 413 38.56 6.59 -42.32
C ALA A 413 37.43 5.65 -41.86
N ALA A 414 37.07 4.65 -42.66
CA ALA A 414 36.08 3.63 -42.30
C ALA A 414 36.67 2.50 -41.43
N CYS A 415 37.98 2.53 -41.15
CA CYS A 415 38.60 1.57 -40.25
C CYS A 415 38.02 1.68 -38.83
N THR A 416 37.72 0.54 -38.23
CA THR A 416 37.23 0.46 -36.84
C THR A 416 38.35 0.57 -35.81
N PHE A 417 39.60 0.67 -36.26
CA PHE A 417 40.80 0.83 -35.44
C PHE A 417 41.41 2.21 -35.71
N ALA A 418 42.11 2.76 -34.73
CA ALA A 418 42.79 4.05 -34.83
C ALA A 418 44.07 3.91 -35.66
N HIS A 419 44.33 4.82 -36.59
CA HIS A 419 45.57 4.84 -37.37
C HIS A 419 46.64 5.75 -36.74
N ASP A 420 46.24 6.63 -35.85
CA ASP A 420 47.12 7.49 -35.06
C ASP A 420 46.55 7.71 -33.65
N GLU A 421 47.28 8.43 -32.81
CA GLU A 421 46.86 8.72 -31.44
C GLU A 421 45.68 9.71 -31.38
N ALA A 422 45.52 10.58 -32.39
CA ALA A 422 44.40 11.53 -32.45
C ALA A 422 43.06 10.81 -32.64
N GLU A 423 43.09 9.66 -33.34
CA GLU A 423 41.93 8.81 -33.59
C GLU A 423 41.55 7.90 -32.41
N LEU A 424 42.41 7.76 -31.39
CA LEU A 424 42.23 6.80 -30.31
C LEU A 424 41.10 7.24 -29.36
N LEU A 425 40.00 6.49 -29.33
CA LEU A 425 38.85 6.72 -28.45
C LEU A 425 39.04 6.07 -27.09
N CYS A 426 38.85 6.85 -26.02
CA CYS A 426 38.79 6.33 -24.66
C CYS A 426 37.36 5.90 -24.28
N PRO A 427 37.09 4.62 -24.01
CA PRO A 427 35.76 4.17 -23.60
C PRO A 427 35.32 4.71 -22.23
N THR A 428 36.26 5.18 -21.40
CA THR A 428 35.98 5.62 -20.03
C THR A 428 35.53 7.08 -19.93
N CYS A 429 36.00 7.95 -20.82
CA CYS A 429 35.61 9.37 -20.85
C CYS A 429 34.85 9.76 -22.12
N GLY A 430 34.88 8.93 -23.17
CA GLY A 430 34.23 9.20 -24.44
C GLY A 430 34.94 10.20 -25.34
N GLU A 431 36.15 10.64 -24.98
CA GLU A 431 36.97 11.57 -25.76
C GLU A 431 38.03 10.83 -26.59
N THR A 432 38.45 11.45 -27.70
CA THR A 432 39.55 11.00 -28.57
C THR A 432 40.76 11.91 -28.42
N GLY A 433 41.98 11.38 -28.55
CA GLY A 433 43.19 12.20 -28.62
C GLY A 433 44.38 11.70 -27.80
N VAL A 434 45.46 12.46 -27.85
CA VAL A 434 46.73 12.16 -27.16
C VAL A 434 46.52 11.98 -25.66
N GLY A 435 47.03 10.88 -25.10
CA GLY A 435 46.91 10.57 -23.67
C GLY A 435 45.55 10.01 -23.21
N HIS A 436 44.62 9.74 -24.13
CA HIS A 436 43.32 9.13 -23.82
C HIS A 436 43.32 7.60 -23.92
N GLU A 437 44.46 6.95 -23.71
CA GLU A 437 44.55 5.49 -23.65
C GLU A 437 43.66 4.91 -22.53
N MET A 438 43.10 3.73 -22.78
CA MET A 438 42.14 3.08 -21.88
C MET A 438 42.65 2.94 -20.44
N THR A 439 43.96 2.75 -20.27
CA THR A 439 44.62 2.56 -18.97
C THR A 439 45.08 3.86 -18.31
N ASN A 440 45.36 4.91 -19.08
CA ASN A 440 46.03 6.13 -18.60
C ASN A 440 45.25 7.43 -18.82
N CYS A 441 43.96 7.36 -19.20
CA CYS A 441 43.15 8.55 -19.43
C CYS A 441 43.10 9.49 -18.20
N PRO A 442 43.56 10.76 -18.33
CA PRO A 442 43.62 11.71 -17.21
C PRO A 442 42.24 12.22 -16.80
N ARG A 443 41.27 12.17 -17.71
CA ARG A 443 39.88 12.58 -17.45
C ARG A 443 39.00 11.45 -16.94
N SER A 444 39.53 10.23 -16.85
CA SER A 444 38.78 9.11 -16.28
C SER A 444 38.50 9.40 -14.79
N PRO A 445 37.23 9.46 -14.35
CA PRO A 445 36.89 9.70 -12.95
C PRO A 445 37.54 8.71 -11.98
N ARG A 446 37.99 7.56 -12.47
CA ARG A 446 38.65 6.50 -11.70
C ARG A 446 40.16 6.68 -11.56
N ASN A 447 40.82 7.33 -12.52
CA ASN A 447 42.25 7.60 -12.44
C ASN A 447 42.57 8.74 -11.47
N LYS A 448 41.56 9.54 -11.07
CA LYS A 448 41.69 10.57 -10.03
C LYS A 448 42.06 10.00 -8.65
N TYR A 449 41.79 8.73 -8.38
CA TYR A 449 42.02 8.08 -7.07
C TYR A 449 43.18 7.08 -7.07
N ARG A 450 44.02 7.08 -8.12
CA ARG A 450 45.14 6.14 -8.29
C ARG A 450 46.52 6.74 -7.97
N ARG A 451 46.55 7.90 -7.29
CA ARG A 451 47.78 8.55 -6.81
C ARG A 451 47.99 8.31 -5.33
#